data_AF-A0A9D8TH41-F1
#
_entry.id   AF-A0A9D8TH41-F1
#
_cell.length_a   1.000
_cell.length_b   1.000
_cell.length_c   1.000
_cell.angle_alpha   90.00
_cell.angle_beta   90.00
_cell.angle_gamma   90.00
#
_symmetry.space_group_name_H-M   'P 1'
#
loop_
_entity.id
_entity.type
_entity.pdbx_description
1 polymer ?
#
loop_
_entity_poly.entity_id
_entity_poly.type
_entity_poly.pdbx_seq_one_letter_code
_entity_poly.pdbx_strand_id
1 'polypeptide(L)'
;MDVYNILYEQALSPAALDFLESSAMTKYNTMEIGERISSIMQSPYYSRQAIQHSLELGCVDYINLSENLTEQSRLLKDIQLGRRSTRVFKEYISLAELSACLSSAYFITERFEEHSHHLARRSIASGGALYPIDLYYIALHTEDLDSGVYAYNTHYERLESWLHFASKEKLQREVM
;
A
#
# COMPACT_ATOMS: atom_id res chain seq x y z
N MET A 1 18.79 -31.01 5.89
CA MET A 1 18.31 -29.98 6.86
C MET A 1 19.09 -28.72 6.53
N ASP A 2 18.44 -27.75 5.92
CA ASP A 2 19.08 -26.52 5.45
C ASP A 2 19.53 -25.61 6.60
N VAL A 3 20.79 -25.19 6.55
CA VAL A 3 21.53 -24.40 7.54
C VAL A 3 21.39 -22.89 7.29
N TYR A 4 20.45 -22.47 6.44
CA TYR A 4 20.41 -21.11 5.87
C TYR A 4 19.72 -20.03 6.73
N ASN A 5 19.34 -20.30 7.98
CA ASN A 5 18.54 -19.37 8.80
C ASN A 5 19.17 -18.93 10.14
N ILE A 6 20.50 -19.00 10.28
CA ILE A 6 21.20 -18.69 11.55
C ILE A 6 21.51 -17.18 11.71
N LEU A 7 21.36 -16.35 10.66
CA LEU A 7 21.84 -14.95 10.66
C LEU A 7 20.75 -13.87 10.56
N TYR A 8 19.46 -14.20 10.72
CA TYR A 8 18.35 -13.25 10.53
C TYR A 8 18.03 -12.37 11.77
N GLU A 9 18.87 -12.36 12.81
CA GLU A 9 18.51 -11.80 14.12
C GLU A 9 18.87 -10.32 14.38
N GLN A 10 19.35 -9.54 13.40
CA GLN A 10 19.58 -8.09 13.61
C GLN A 10 19.20 -7.22 12.40
N ALA A 11 17.95 -7.30 11.94
CA ALA A 11 17.48 -6.47 10.82
C ALA A 11 16.87 -5.11 11.23
N LEU A 12 16.58 -4.90 12.52
CA LEU A 12 15.89 -3.68 12.99
C LEU A 12 16.84 -2.82 13.83
N SER A 13 16.88 -1.52 13.53
CA SER A 13 17.65 -0.55 14.31
C SER A 13 17.03 -0.36 15.70
N PRO A 14 17.80 0.09 16.71
CA PRO A 14 17.26 0.40 18.04
C PRO A 14 16.06 1.34 18.01
N ALA A 15 16.09 2.36 17.15
CA ALA A 15 14.97 3.28 16.96
C ALA A 15 13.69 2.59 16.42
N ALA A 16 13.85 1.58 15.55
CA ALA A 16 12.71 0.80 15.07
C ALA A 16 12.13 -0.08 16.18
N LEU A 17 12.98 -0.63 17.07
CA LEU A 17 12.54 -1.40 18.23
C LEU A 17 11.79 -0.53 19.25
N ASP A 18 12.28 0.69 19.53
CA ASP A 18 11.61 1.65 20.41
C ASP A 18 10.24 2.07 19.85
N PHE A 19 10.16 2.32 18.55
CA PHE A 19 8.90 2.63 17.87
C PHE A 19 7.91 1.46 17.96
N LEU A 20 8.37 0.23 17.71
CA LEU A 20 7.54 -0.96 17.84
C LEU A 20 7.06 -1.14 19.29
N GLU A 21 7.92 -1.02 20.29
CA GLU A 21 7.53 -1.15 21.71
C GLU A 21 6.54 -0.06 22.14
N SER A 22 6.75 1.18 21.71
CA SER A 22 5.87 2.30 22.04
C SER A 22 4.51 2.25 21.34
N SER A 23 4.44 1.59 20.17
CA SER A 23 3.19 1.36 19.42
C SER A 23 2.54 0.01 19.72
N ALA A 24 3.21 -0.85 20.49
CA ALA A 24 2.75 -2.18 20.83
C ALA A 24 1.85 -2.21 22.07
N MET A 25 1.09 -3.28 22.19
CA MET A 25 0.55 -3.73 23.48
C MET A 25 1.69 -4.22 24.38
N THR A 26 1.68 -3.87 25.67
CA THR A 26 2.77 -4.07 26.65
C THR A 26 2.33 -4.87 27.88
N LYS A 27 3.23 -5.47 28.67
CA LYS A 27 2.89 -6.40 29.80
C LYS A 27 1.80 -5.94 30.78
N TYR A 28 1.56 -4.64 30.93
CA TYR A 28 0.57 -4.05 31.84
C TYR A 28 -0.87 -4.06 31.27
N ASN A 29 -1.03 -4.17 29.94
CA ASN A 29 -2.31 -4.34 29.24
C ASN A 29 -2.37 -5.68 28.46
N THR A 30 -1.23 -6.33 28.29
CA THR A 30 -1.04 -7.58 27.54
C THR A 30 -1.52 -8.79 28.31
N MET A 31 -1.62 -8.76 29.64
CA MET A 31 -2.17 -9.91 30.36
C MET A 31 -3.68 -10.04 30.10
N GLU A 32 -4.44 -8.95 30.16
CA GLU A 32 -5.88 -8.99 29.86
C GLU A 32 -6.18 -9.27 28.38
N ILE A 33 -5.51 -8.55 27.47
CA ILE A 33 -5.74 -8.71 26.03
C ILE A 33 -5.09 -10.00 25.51
N GLY A 34 -3.93 -10.36 26.05
CA GLY A 34 -3.18 -11.57 25.71
C GLY A 34 -3.75 -12.84 26.35
N GLU A 35 -4.34 -12.85 27.54
CA GLU A 35 -5.06 -14.04 28.06
C GLU A 35 -6.28 -14.36 27.19
N ARG A 36 -7.00 -13.34 26.74
CA ARG A 36 -8.12 -13.50 25.80
C ARG A 36 -7.67 -14.01 24.43
N ILE A 37 -6.62 -13.43 23.85
CA ILE A 37 -6.12 -13.85 22.54
C ILE A 37 -5.40 -15.20 22.63
N SER A 38 -4.61 -15.45 23.68
CA SER A 38 -3.82 -16.67 23.87
C SER A 38 -4.67 -17.87 24.23
N SER A 39 -5.69 -17.73 25.10
CA SER A 39 -6.62 -18.83 25.38
C SER A 39 -7.34 -19.34 24.12
N ILE A 40 -7.58 -18.45 23.17
CA ILE A 40 -8.12 -18.78 21.84
C ILE A 40 -7.03 -19.35 20.94
N MET A 41 -5.84 -18.74 20.84
CA MET A 41 -4.85 -19.18 19.85
C MET A 41 -4.03 -20.42 20.27
N GLN A 42 -3.89 -20.71 21.56
CA GLN A 42 -3.14 -21.87 22.06
C GLN A 42 -3.95 -23.16 22.09
N SER A 43 -5.27 -23.04 22.11
CA SER A 43 -6.14 -24.19 21.95
C SER A 43 -6.01 -24.68 20.49
N PRO A 44 -5.53 -25.91 20.24
CA PRO A 44 -5.46 -26.47 18.89
C PRO A 44 -6.84 -26.60 18.25
N TYR A 45 -7.90 -26.53 19.06
CA TYR A 45 -9.27 -26.42 18.62
C TYR A 45 -9.55 -25.01 18.08
N TYR A 46 -9.36 -23.96 18.86
CA TYR A 46 -9.69 -22.58 18.46
C TYR A 46 -8.73 -22.00 17.40
N SER A 47 -7.45 -22.37 17.37
CA SER A 47 -6.53 -21.93 16.31
C SER A 47 -6.80 -22.60 14.96
N ARG A 48 -7.16 -23.89 14.96
CA ARG A 48 -7.70 -24.53 13.74
C ARG A 48 -9.03 -23.91 13.34
N GLN A 49 -9.92 -23.65 14.30
CA GLN A 49 -11.15 -22.92 14.02
C GLN A 49 -10.90 -21.51 13.49
N ALA A 50 -9.86 -20.79 13.91
CA ALA A 50 -9.54 -19.44 13.42
C ALA A 50 -8.91 -19.43 12.01
N ILE A 51 -8.05 -20.41 11.72
CA ILE A 51 -7.38 -20.55 10.40
C ILE A 51 -8.34 -21.17 9.38
N GLN A 52 -9.09 -22.18 9.78
CA GLN A 52 -10.11 -22.86 8.99
C GLN A 52 -11.50 -22.25 9.24
N HIS A 53 -11.57 -21.01 9.72
CA HIS A 53 -12.83 -20.30 9.94
C HIS A 53 -13.48 -19.97 8.58
N SER A 54 -13.98 -20.99 7.93
CA SER A 54 -15.24 -20.90 7.22
C SER A 54 -16.29 -21.30 8.23
N LEU A 55 -17.34 -20.50 8.37
CA LEU A 55 -18.51 -20.89 9.14
C LEU A 55 -19.00 -22.27 8.67
N GLU A 56 -18.86 -23.31 9.48
CA GLU A 56 -19.35 -24.65 9.15
C GLU A 56 -20.83 -24.76 9.55
N LEU A 57 -21.72 -24.56 8.59
CA LEU A 57 -23.17 -24.59 8.83
C LEU A 57 -23.76 -26.02 8.89
N GLY A 58 -22.95 -27.07 8.66
CA GLY A 58 -23.40 -28.46 8.63
C GLY A 58 -24.23 -28.78 7.38
N CYS A 59 -25.30 -29.57 7.53
CA CYS A 59 -26.23 -29.92 6.45
C CYS A 59 -27.27 -28.81 6.27
N VAL A 60 -26.86 -27.68 5.71
CA VAL A 60 -27.77 -26.61 5.29
C VAL A 60 -28.00 -26.65 3.79
N ASP A 61 -29.18 -26.20 3.39
CA ASP A 61 -29.40 -25.84 2.00
C ASP A 61 -28.45 -24.70 1.63
N TYR A 62 -27.59 -24.94 0.64
CA TYR A 62 -26.68 -23.94 0.12
C TYR A 62 -27.16 -23.45 -1.23
N ILE A 63 -27.01 -22.15 -1.46
CA ILE A 63 -27.22 -21.54 -2.76
C ILE A 63 -25.84 -21.33 -3.35
N ASN A 64 -25.55 -22.05 -4.43
CA ASN A 64 -24.35 -21.75 -5.21
C ASN A 64 -24.47 -20.34 -5.77
N LEU A 65 -23.52 -19.48 -5.41
CA LEU A 65 -23.43 -18.16 -6.01
C LEU A 65 -23.04 -18.34 -7.47
N SER A 66 -23.81 -17.72 -8.37
CA SER A 66 -23.48 -17.77 -9.78
C SER A 66 -22.15 -17.06 -10.03
N GLU A 67 -21.30 -17.64 -10.88
CA GLU A 67 -20.10 -16.96 -11.39
C GLU A 67 -20.43 -15.85 -12.41
N ASN A 68 -21.67 -15.37 -12.44
CA ASN A 68 -22.12 -14.24 -13.25
C ASN A 68 -21.54 -12.93 -12.69
N LEU A 69 -20.21 -12.83 -12.74
CA LEU A 69 -19.51 -11.59 -12.53
C LEU A 69 -19.97 -10.61 -13.60
N THR A 70 -20.25 -9.37 -13.20
CA THR A 70 -20.36 -8.27 -14.13
C THR A 70 -19.03 -8.10 -14.87
N GLU A 71 -19.06 -7.42 -16.00
CA GLU A 71 -17.85 -7.12 -16.76
C GLU A 71 -16.80 -6.41 -15.90
N GLN A 72 -17.22 -5.44 -15.06
CA GLN A 72 -16.34 -4.71 -14.16
C GLN A 72 -15.69 -5.62 -13.12
N SER A 73 -16.44 -6.56 -12.54
CA SER A 73 -15.91 -7.50 -11.55
C SER A 73 -14.92 -8.49 -12.16
N ARG A 74 -15.14 -8.91 -13.42
CA ARG A 74 -14.16 -9.73 -14.15
C ARG A 74 -12.88 -8.96 -14.38
N LEU A 75 -12.98 -7.73 -14.87
CA LEU A 75 -11.83 -6.86 -15.10
C LEU A 75 -10.99 -6.68 -13.83
N LEU A 76 -11.63 -6.39 -12.68
CA LEU A 76 -10.91 -6.25 -11.41
C LEU A 76 -10.20 -7.55 -11.00
N LYS A 77 -10.86 -8.70 -11.14
CA LYS A 77 -10.28 -10.01 -10.85
C LYS A 77 -9.07 -10.30 -11.75
N ASP A 78 -9.19 -10.00 -13.04
CA ASP A 78 -8.12 -10.22 -14.02
C ASP A 78 -6.90 -9.32 -13.74
N ILE A 79 -7.12 -8.05 -13.39
CA ILE A 79 -6.06 -7.13 -12.97
C ILE A 79 -5.32 -7.67 -11.74
N GLN A 80 -6.05 -8.15 -10.72
CA GLN A 80 -5.45 -8.68 -9.51
C GLN A 80 -4.64 -9.97 -9.77
N LEU A 81 -5.19 -10.89 -10.57
CA LEU A 81 -4.52 -12.14 -10.95
C LEU A 81 -3.29 -11.88 -11.85
N GLY A 82 -3.33 -10.86 -12.68
CA GLY A 82 -2.26 -10.46 -13.60
C GLY A 82 -1.14 -9.65 -12.96
N ARG A 83 -1.34 -9.07 -11.77
CA ARG A 83 -0.35 -8.23 -11.10
C ARG A 83 0.97 -8.98 -10.85
N ARG A 84 2.09 -8.46 -11.39
CA ARG A 84 3.45 -8.96 -11.17
C ARG A 84 4.41 -7.80 -10.91
N SER A 85 5.42 -8.02 -10.08
CA SER A 85 6.52 -7.07 -9.91
C SER A 85 7.62 -7.39 -10.92
N THR A 86 8.02 -6.41 -11.73
CA THR A 86 9.11 -6.55 -12.73
C THR A 86 10.23 -5.55 -12.45
N ARG A 87 11.46 -5.91 -12.84
CA ARG A 87 12.66 -5.04 -12.84
C ARG A 87 13.26 -4.92 -14.24
N VAL A 88 12.55 -5.43 -15.24
CA VAL A 88 12.88 -5.23 -16.66
C VAL A 88 12.08 -4.02 -17.11
N PHE A 89 12.76 -2.89 -17.28
CA PHE A 89 12.15 -1.61 -17.61
C PHE A 89 12.32 -1.30 -19.11
N LYS A 90 11.39 -0.53 -19.66
CA LYS A 90 11.59 0.14 -20.95
C LYS A 90 12.70 1.19 -20.80
N GLU A 91 13.24 1.68 -21.92
CA GLU A 91 14.27 2.72 -21.92
C GLU A 91 13.76 4.04 -21.30
N TYR A 92 12.50 4.39 -21.53
CA TYR A 92 11.84 5.56 -20.97
C TYR A 92 10.35 5.30 -20.73
N ILE A 93 9.72 6.20 -19.97
CA ILE A 93 8.26 6.33 -19.85
C ILE A 93 7.83 7.64 -20.53
N SER A 94 6.76 7.60 -21.30
CA SER A 94 6.18 8.82 -21.88
C SER A 94 5.45 9.64 -20.82
N LEU A 95 5.33 10.96 -21.02
CA LEU A 95 4.56 11.82 -20.13
C LEU A 95 3.08 11.39 -20.03
N ALA A 96 2.52 10.85 -21.12
CA ALA A 96 1.15 10.32 -21.15
C ALA A 96 1.00 9.06 -20.28
N GLU A 97 1.92 8.10 -20.37
CA GLU A 97 1.92 6.90 -19.51
C GLU A 97 2.08 7.28 -18.02
N LEU A 98 2.96 8.24 -17.72
CA LEU A 98 3.14 8.77 -16.37
C LEU A 98 1.86 9.44 -15.85
N SER A 99 1.25 10.30 -16.66
CA SER A 99 -0.01 10.98 -16.33
C SER A 99 -1.12 9.97 -16.04
N ALA A 100 -1.26 8.94 -16.87
CA ALA A 100 -2.27 7.89 -16.68
C ALA A 100 -2.02 7.10 -15.38
N CYS A 101 -0.76 6.82 -15.04
CA CYS A 101 -0.40 6.14 -13.80
C CYS A 101 -0.81 6.97 -12.57
N LEU A 102 -0.42 8.25 -12.54
CA LEU A 102 -0.71 9.13 -11.40
C LEU A 102 -2.21 9.38 -11.23
N SER A 103 -2.92 9.67 -12.31
CA SER A 103 -4.36 9.94 -12.28
C SER A 103 -5.19 8.70 -11.98
N SER A 104 -4.69 7.50 -12.27
CA SER A 104 -5.38 6.24 -11.89
C SER A 104 -5.10 5.82 -10.46
N ALA A 105 -3.90 6.13 -9.94
CA ALA A 105 -3.46 5.67 -8.63
C ALA A 105 -3.94 6.56 -7.48
N TYR A 106 -3.90 7.89 -7.65
CA TYR A 106 -4.09 8.82 -6.53
C TYR A 106 -4.85 10.09 -6.95
N PHE A 107 -6.13 9.92 -7.26
CA PHE A 107 -7.02 11.01 -7.70
C PHE A 107 -8.06 11.38 -6.65
N ILE A 108 -8.67 12.55 -6.82
CA ILE A 108 -9.77 13.04 -5.97
C ILE A 108 -11.08 12.41 -6.45
N THR A 109 -11.74 11.68 -5.56
CA THR A 109 -13.05 11.08 -5.84
C THR A 109 -14.21 12.01 -5.53
N GLU A 110 -14.02 12.92 -4.57
CA GLU A 110 -15.06 13.84 -4.09
C GLU A 110 -14.42 15.12 -3.53
N ARG A 111 -15.02 16.28 -3.81
CA ARG A 111 -14.62 17.59 -3.27
C ARG A 111 -15.75 18.13 -2.40
N PHE A 112 -15.41 18.70 -1.25
CA PHE A 112 -16.39 19.30 -0.35
C PHE A 112 -16.26 20.82 -0.38
N GLU A 113 -17.37 21.52 -0.63
CA GLU A 113 -17.39 22.98 -0.72
C GLU A 113 -17.57 23.67 0.64
N GLU A 114 -18.21 23.01 1.62
CA GLU A 114 -18.52 23.60 2.92
C GLU A 114 -18.35 22.64 4.11
N HIS A 115 -17.74 23.15 5.19
CA HIS A 115 -17.82 22.67 6.59
C HIS A 115 -17.38 21.23 6.94
N SER A 116 -16.43 20.65 6.21
CA SER A 116 -15.71 19.49 6.71
C SER A 116 -14.24 19.82 6.91
N HIS A 117 -13.63 19.35 7.99
CA HIS A 117 -12.17 19.44 8.21
C HIS A 117 -11.35 18.75 7.09
N HIS A 118 -12.01 18.15 6.10
CA HIS A 118 -11.44 17.48 4.93
C HIS A 118 -11.87 18.21 3.64
N LEU A 119 -10.90 18.63 2.83
CA LEU A 119 -11.14 19.34 1.57
C LEU A 119 -11.53 18.40 0.41
N ALA A 120 -11.12 17.12 0.47
CA ALA A 120 -11.37 16.14 -0.58
C ALA A 120 -11.20 14.69 -0.09
N ARG A 121 -11.91 13.75 -0.72
CA ARG A 121 -11.60 12.30 -0.64
C ARG A 121 -10.71 11.88 -1.80
N ARG A 122 -9.89 10.85 -1.58
CA ARG A 122 -9.02 10.25 -2.58
C ARG A 122 -9.48 8.84 -2.94
N SER A 123 -8.97 8.33 -4.05
CA SER A 123 -9.18 6.96 -4.55
C SER A 123 -8.67 5.87 -3.61
N ILE A 124 -7.85 6.23 -2.61
CA ILE A 124 -7.37 5.32 -1.56
C ILE A 124 -7.93 5.72 -0.19
N ALA A 125 -8.11 4.73 0.69
CA ALA A 125 -8.47 4.98 2.08
C ALA A 125 -7.24 5.49 2.88
N SER A 126 -7.49 6.38 3.84
CA SER A 126 -6.49 6.87 4.78
C SER A 126 -7.13 7.06 6.15
N GLY A 127 -6.43 6.71 7.23
CA GLY A 127 -6.93 6.85 8.59
C GLY A 127 -7.37 8.29 8.87
N GLY A 128 -8.62 8.46 9.28
CA GLY A 128 -9.22 9.77 9.53
C GLY A 128 -9.31 10.68 8.29
N ALA A 129 -9.19 10.15 7.07
CA ALA A 129 -9.13 10.93 5.83
C ALA A 129 -8.08 12.06 5.86
N LEU A 130 -6.94 11.81 6.54
CA LEU A 130 -5.89 12.80 6.75
C LEU A 130 -4.90 12.90 5.58
N TYR A 131 -4.72 11.82 4.83
CA TYR A 131 -3.83 11.76 3.66
C TYR A 131 -2.42 12.34 3.89
N PRO A 132 -1.67 11.87 4.91
CA PRO A 132 -0.39 12.48 5.32
C PRO A 132 0.78 12.19 4.36
N ILE A 133 0.51 11.61 3.19
CA ILE A 133 1.52 11.17 2.23
C ILE A 133 1.44 12.05 0.99
N ASP A 134 2.57 12.69 0.68
CA ASP A 134 2.83 13.40 -0.56
C ASP A 134 3.55 12.51 -1.57
N LEU A 135 3.28 12.70 -2.86
CA LEU A 135 3.90 11.94 -3.93
C LEU A 135 4.95 12.80 -4.63
N TYR A 136 6.17 12.27 -4.72
CA TYR A 136 7.26 12.86 -5.48
C TYR A 136 7.66 11.92 -6.62
N TYR A 137 7.89 12.49 -7.79
CA TYR A 137 8.39 11.80 -8.97
C TYR A 137 9.82 12.23 -9.26
N ILE A 138 10.73 11.26 -9.34
CA ILE A 138 12.13 11.47 -9.72
C ILE A 138 12.23 11.12 -11.21
N ALA A 139 12.32 12.15 -12.05
CA ALA A 139 12.42 12.01 -13.50
C ALA A 139 13.87 11.71 -13.90
N LEU A 140 14.14 10.45 -14.25
CA LEU A 140 15.45 10.02 -14.79
C LEU A 140 15.40 9.86 -16.31
N HIS A 141 14.38 9.15 -16.77
CA HIS A 141 14.19 8.74 -18.16
C HIS A 141 12.71 8.90 -18.53
N THR A 142 12.29 10.16 -18.62
CA THR A 142 10.92 10.55 -18.96
C THR A 142 10.97 11.36 -20.25
N GLU A 143 10.17 10.98 -21.23
CA GLU A 143 10.07 11.73 -22.48
C GLU A 143 9.45 13.11 -22.22
N ASP A 144 10.00 14.15 -22.85
CA ASP A 144 9.55 15.54 -22.74
C ASP A 144 9.48 16.11 -21.30
N LEU A 145 10.26 15.55 -20.38
CA LEU A 145 10.39 16.05 -19.02
C LEU A 145 11.86 16.04 -18.59
N ASP A 146 12.35 17.22 -18.17
CA ASP A 146 13.73 17.37 -17.72
C ASP A 146 14.05 16.47 -16.52
N SER A 147 15.32 16.12 -16.37
CA SER A 147 15.77 15.38 -15.20
C SER A 147 15.58 16.22 -13.93
N GLY A 148 14.86 15.68 -12.95
CA GLY A 148 14.53 16.43 -11.74
C GLY A 148 13.67 15.68 -10.73
N VAL A 149 13.36 16.38 -9.64
CA VAL A 149 12.39 15.93 -8.65
C VAL A 149 11.16 16.84 -8.76
N TYR A 150 9.99 16.21 -8.88
CA TYR A 150 8.72 16.88 -9.05
C TYR A 150 7.76 16.44 -7.95
N ALA A 151 7.04 17.39 -7.35
CA ALA A 151 5.94 17.10 -6.43
C ALA A 151 4.65 16.93 -7.25
N TYR A 152 3.90 15.84 -7.04
CA TYR A 152 2.61 15.66 -7.66
C TYR A 152 1.53 16.38 -6.87
N ASN A 153 0.95 17.42 -7.47
CA ASN A 153 -0.15 18.16 -6.89
C ASN A 153 -1.48 17.52 -7.31
N THR A 154 -2.03 16.68 -6.44
CA THR A 154 -3.29 15.96 -6.67
C THR A 154 -4.50 16.90 -6.83
N HIS A 155 -4.45 18.14 -6.34
CA HIS A 155 -5.57 19.08 -6.50
C HIS A 155 -5.68 19.68 -7.91
N TYR A 156 -4.55 19.83 -8.59
CA TYR A 156 -4.44 20.36 -9.95
C TYR A 156 -3.99 19.31 -10.98
N GLU A 157 -3.79 18.06 -10.55
CA GLU A 157 -3.36 16.93 -11.38
C GLU A 157 -2.10 17.22 -12.21
N ARG A 158 -1.10 17.85 -11.58
CA ARG A 158 0.14 18.29 -12.25
C ARG A 158 1.39 17.96 -11.46
N LEU A 159 2.52 17.97 -12.16
CA LEU A 159 3.86 17.90 -11.56
C LEU A 159 4.41 19.32 -11.36
N GLU A 160 4.80 19.63 -10.13
CA GLU A 160 5.43 20.90 -9.76
C GLU A 160 6.92 20.65 -9.57
N SER A 161 7.77 21.34 -10.35
CA SER A 161 9.22 21.17 -10.25
C SER A 161 9.71 21.62 -8.88
N TRP A 162 10.37 20.72 -8.16
CA TRP A 162 10.93 21.01 -6.85
C TRP A 162 12.44 21.19 -6.92
N LEU A 163 13.13 20.27 -7.60
CA LEU A 163 14.58 20.34 -7.83
C LEU A 163 14.87 20.05 -9.30
N HIS A 164 15.61 20.94 -9.95
CA HIS A 164 16.05 20.78 -11.33
C HIS A 164 17.53 20.40 -11.37
N PHE A 165 17.88 19.45 -12.23
CA PHE A 165 19.25 18.97 -12.40
C PHE A 165 19.69 19.10 -13.85
N ALA A 166 20.91 19.60 -14.03
CA ALA A 166 21.49 19.80 -15.36
C ALA A 166 21.71 18.49 -16.14
N SER A 167 21.76 17.34 -15.45
CA SER A 167 21.84 16.03 -16.09
C SER A 167 21.34 14.92 -15.16
N LYS A 168 20.98 13.79 -15.76
CA LYS A 168 20.58 12.56 -15.05
C LYS A 168 21.70 12.03 -14.14
N GLU A 169 22.96 12.16 -14.55
CA GLU A 169 24.11 11.68 -13.77
C GLU A 169 24.26 12.48 -12.48
N LYS A 170 23.99 13.80 -12.53
CA LYS A 170 24.01 14.65 -11.34
C LYS A 170 22.87 14.29 -10.39
N LEU A 171 21.66 14.09 -10.91
CA LEU A 171 20.51 13.64 -10.14
C LEU A 171 20.78 12.31 -9.43
N GLN A 172 21.31 11.32 -10.14
CA GLN A 172 21.68 10.02 -9.59
C GLN A 172 22.73 10.11 -8.49
N ARG A 173 23.61 11.12 -8.52
CA ARG A 173 24.68 11.29 -7.53
C ARG A 173 24.22 11.97 -6.25
N GLU A 174 23.23 12.85 -6.35
CA GLU A 174 22.79 13.73 -5.26
C GLU A 174 21.52 13.24 -4.55
N VAL A 175 20.69 12.43 -5.22
CA VAL A 175 19.36 12.01 -4.71
C VAL A 175 19.23 10.50 -4.53
N MET A 176 19.95 9.68 -5.31
CA MET A 176 19.89 8.21 -5.26
C MET A 176 21.11 7.60 -4.56
#